data_AF-A0A6L3EY15-F1
#
_entry.id   AF-A0A6L3EY15-F1
#
_cell.length_a   1.000
_cell.length_b   1.000
_cell.length_c   1.000
_cell.angle_alpha   90.00
_cell.angle_beta   90.00
_cell.angle_gamma   90.00
#
_symmetry.space_group_name_H-M   'P 1'
#
loop_
_entity.id
_entity.type
_entity.pdbx_description
1 polymer ?
#
loop_
_entity_poly.entity_id
_entity_poly.type
_entity_poly.pdbx_seq_one_letter_code
_entity_poly.pdbx_strand_id
1 'polypeptide(L)'
;MAQLHICLLGDMQATWDDGCQLRLPPTAEALFSYLVLFQNRSHRREVLANLFWKERPYNKARRCLSTALWRLKRELADSDSCLDTSSYGGVKFENLQMHWVDAVAFEKKAVLALNQPVSTMDYNDILLLEEATQLYRGQLLEDYYDEWVLQERERLNLLYLRCLGRLMRYYRGQENWAKGILYGQKILLVDPLQEQVHRELMQFHLKNGQRSLAMQQYDFCRQVLHDDLGIEPMEETQVIYRHMMGQIHATANTVMLYNAERKLAEPLLQQIDAVMLGLIQAQEQLRSIREQVMLSQ
;
A
#
# COMPACT_ATOMS: atom_id res chain seq x y z
N MET A 1 -23.64 22.56 16.95
CA MET A 1 -22.62 21.93 17.82
C MET A 1 -21.39 21.74 16.96
N ALA A 2 -20.20 22.09 17.46
CA ALA A 2 -18.96 21.85 16.74
C ALA A 2 -18.70 20.34 16.65
N GLN A 3 -18.30 19.85 15.47
CA GLN A 3 -17.89 18.47 15.30
C GLN A 3 -16.48 18.28 15.85
N LEU A 4 -16.21 17.09 16.39
CA LEU A 4 -14.90 16.69 16.89
C LEU A 4 -14.33 15.70 15.89
N HIS A 5 -13.14 15.99 15.37
CA HIS A 5 -12.37 15.13 14.48
C HIS A 5 -11.32 14.39 15.31
N ILE A 6 -11.44 13.07 15.36
CA ILE A 6 -10.61 12.19 16.19
C ILE A 6 -9.81 11.28 15.25
N CYS A 7 -8.49 11.41 15.31
CA CYS A 7 -7.55 10.55 14.62
C CYS A 7 -6.94 9.57 15.61
N LEU A 8 -7.08 8.27 15.34
CA LEU A 8 -6.55 7.18 16.13
C LEU A 8 -5.63 6.26 15.31
N LEU A 9 -5.68 6.31 13.97
CA LEU A 9 -4.84 5.52 13.06
C LEU A 9 -3.50 6.22 12.83
N GLY A 10 -2.61 6.10 13.81
CA GLY A 10 -1.40 6.88 13.99
C GLY A 10 -1.33 7.40 15.44
N ASP A 11 -0.75 8.58 15.62
CA ASP A 11 -0.82 9.30 16.89
C ASP A 11 -2.25 9.73 17.22
N MET A 12 -2.62 9.69 18.50
CA MET A 12 -3.91 10.22 18.93
C MET A 12 -3.94 11.73 18.73
N GLN A 13 -4.93 12.19 17.97
CA GLN A 13 -5.23 13.61 17.82
C GLN A 13 -6.73 13.82 17.89
N ALA A 14 -7.16 14.86 18.59
CA ALA A 14 -8.56 15.26 18.62
C ALA A 14 -8.66 16.77 18.47
N THR A 15 -9.35 17.22 17.43
CA THR A 15 -9.49 18.62 17.03
C THR A 15 -10.94 18.96 16.77
N TRP A 16 -11.41 20.05 17.36
CA TRP A 16 -12.72 20.64 17.05
C TRP A 16 -12.68 21.37 15.70
N ASP A 17 -13.84 21.58 15.09
CA ASP A 17 -13.97 22.31 13.81
C ASP A 17 -13.42 23.74 13.84
N ASP A 18 -13.38 24.36 15.02
CA ASP A 18 -12.81 25.69 15.23
C ASP A 18 -11.27 25.68 15.32
N GLY A 19 -10.65 24.50 15.19
CA GLY A 19 -9.20 24.27 15.27
C GLY A 19 -8.69 24.06 16.70
N CYS A 20 -9.53 24.12 17.73
CA CYS A 20 -9.12 23.87 19.10
C CYS A 20 -8.74 22.39 19.30
N GLN A 21 -7.54 22.13 19.81
CA GLN A 21 -7.08 20.77 20.13
C GLN A 21 -7.57 20.35 21.52
N LEU A 22 -8.14 19.15 21.59
CA LEU A 22 -8.43 18.46 22.84
C LEU A 22 -7.13 17.90 23.42
N ARG A 23 -6.65 18.48 24.53
CA ARG A 23 -5.39 18.06 25.17
C ARG A 23 -5.68 17.25 26.43
N LEU A 24 -5.28 15.99 26.41
CA LEU A 24 -5.51 15.05 27.51
C LEU A 24 -4.17 14.52 28.03
N PRO A 25 -4.05 14.23 29.33
CA PRO A 25 -2.95 13.42 29.84
C PRO A 25 -3.01 12.00 29.25
N PRO A 26 -1.88 11.28 29.10
CA PRO A 26 -1.83 9.99 28.40
C PRO A 26 -2.86 8.96 28.89
N THR A 27 -3.06 8.83 30.20
CA THR A 27 -4.05 7.90 30.75
C THR A 27 -5.51 8.30 30.45
N ALA A 28 -5.79 9.60 30.35
CA ALA A 28 -7.13 10.08 30.00
C ALA A 28 -7.37 9.98 28.49
N GLU A 29 -6.32 10.17 27.69
CA GLU A 29 -6.31 9.96 26.25
C GLU A 29 -6.56 8.48 25.90
N ALA A 30 -5.85 7.54 26.52
CA ALA A 30 -6.11 6.10 26.35
C ALA A 30 -7.56 5.73 26.70
N LEU A 31 -8.08 6.25 27.82
CA LEU A 31 -9.48 6.05 28.23
C LEU A 31 -10.46 6.63 27.21
N PHE A 32 -10.21 7.86 26.72
CA PHE A 32 -11.02 8.50 25.71
C PHE A 32 -11.06 7.68 24.42
N SER A 33 -9.89 7.31 23.90
CA SER A 33 -9.75 6.50 22.68
C SER A 33 -10.48 5.16 22.80
N TYR A 34 -10.38 4.50 23.96
CA TYR A 34 -11.12 3.27 24.24
C TYR A 34 -12.65 3.50 24.20
N LEU A 35 -13.14 4.54 24.87
CA LEU A 35 -14.58 4.84 24.90
C LEU A 35 -15.12 5.20 23.51
N VAL A 36 -14.32 5.89 22.70
CA VAL A 36 -14.64 6.25 21.31
C VAL A 36 -14.69 5.02 20.40
N LEU A 37 -13.69 4.13 20.49
CA LEU A 37 -13.66 2.90 19.69
C LEU A 37 -14.80 1.94 20.06
N PHE A 38 -15.09 1.81 21.36
CA PHE A 38 -16.14 0.93 21.88
C PHE A 38 -17.45 1.67 22.18
N GLN A 39 -17.76 2.70 21.38
CA GLN A 39 -18.94 3.58 21.52
C GLN A 39 -20.29 2.86 21.64
N ASN A 40 -20.44 1.68 21.04
CA ASN A 40 -21.71 0.95 21.04
C ASN A 40 -21.97 0.19 22.35
N ARG A 41 -21.10 0.34 23.36
CA ARG A 41 -21.16 -0.39 24.63
C ARG A 41 -21.11 0.57 25.82
N SER A 42 -21.90 0.27 26.85
CA SER A 42 -21.75 0.90 28.16
C SER A 42 -20.76 0.08 29.00
N HIS A 43 -19.75 0.75 29.54
CA HIS A 43 -18.65 0.11 30.28
C HIS A 43 -18.82 0.34 31.77
N ARG A 44 -18.73 -0.73 32.58
CA ARG A 44 -18.77 -0.58 34.04
C ARG A 44 -17.50 0.15 34.51
N ARG A 45 -17.66 1.10 35.44
CA ARG A 45 -16.53 1.82 36.06
C ARG A 45 -15.46 0.89 36.63
N GLU A 46 -15.86 -0.26 37.16
CA GLU A 46 -14.94 -1.24 37.75
C GLU A 46 -14.05 -1.88 36.69
N VAL A 47 -14.61 -2.20 35.52
CA VAL A 47 -13.86 -2.75 34.39
C VAL A 47 -12.87 -1.73 33.87
N LEU A 48 -13.30 -0.49 33.66
CA LEU A 48 -12.41 0.59 33.21
C LEU A 48 -11.31 0.89 34.24
N ALA A 49 -11.64 0.91 35.54
CA ALA A 49 -10.67 1.14 36.59
C ALA A 49 -9.59 0.06 36.61
N ASN A 50 -9.99 -1.21 36.47
CA ASN A 50 -9.05 -2.33 36.41
C ASN A 50 -8.25 -2.36 35.10
N LEU A 51 -8.84 -1.94 33.98
CA LEU A 51 -8.16 -1.92 32.68
C LEU A 51 -7.01 -0.91 32.66
N PHE A 52 -7.29 0.34 33.06
CA PHE A 52 -6.33 1.45 32.94
C PHE A 52 -5.44 1.65 34.18
N TRP A 53 -5.82 1.11 35.34
CA TRP A 53 -5.06 1.25 36.59
C TRP A 53 -4.88 -0.09 37.31
N LYS A 54 -4.57 -1.16 36.57
CA LYS A 54 -4.40 -2.54 37.08
C LYS A 54 -3.42 -2.69 38.25
N GLU A 55 -2.38 -1.85 38.28
CA GLU A 55 -1.32 -1.90 39.30
C GLU A 55 -1.74 -1.24 40.63
N ARG A 56 -2.89 -0.55 40.66
CA ARG A 56 -3.33 0.20 41.84
C ARG A 56 -4.36 -0.59 42.63
N PRO A 57 -4.36 -0.46 43.98
CA PRO A 57 -5.46 -0.94 44.80
C PRO A 57 -6.80 -0.37 44.31
N TYR A 58 -7.85 -1.19 44.33
CA TYR A 58 -9.17 -0.88 43.78
C TYR A 58 -9.71 0.53 44.14
N ASN A 59 -9.61 0.92 45.42
CA ASN A 59 -10.08 2.23 45.89
C ASN A 59 -9.29 3.42 45.33
N LYS A 60 -8.01 3.22 44.95
CA LYS A 60 -7.20 4.23 44.26
C LYS A 60 -7.50 4.23 42.76
N ALA A 61 -7.65 3.07 42.14
CA ALA A 61 -8.01 2.94 40.73
C ALA A 61 -9.34 3.64 40.40
N ARG A 62 -10.39 3.43 41.23
CA ARG A 62 -11.68 4.13 41.10
C ARG A 62 -11.53 5.66 41.17
N ARG A 63 -10.72 6.17 42.10
CA ARG A 63 -10.47 7.62 42.21
C ARG A 63 -9.75 8.17 40.99
N CYS A 64 -8.74 7.46 40.48
CA CYS A 64 -8.05 7.83 39.24
C CYS A 64 -9.02 7.87 38.04
N LEU A 65 -9.89 6.86 37.91
CA LEU A 65 -10.94 6.85 36.89
C LEU A 65 -11.87 8.06 37.03
N SER A 66 -12.37 8.35 38.24
CA SER A 66 -13.22 9.53 38.46
C SER A 66 -12.54 10.84 38.05
N THR A 67 -11.25 11.00 38.37
CA THR A 67 -10.48 12.17 37.93
C THR A 67 -10.32 12.24 36.42
N ALA A 68 -10.04 11.11 35.76
CA ALA A 68 -9.92 11.05 34.30
C ALA A 68 -11.26 11.39 33.62
N LEU A 69 -12.36 10.81 34.06
CA LEU A 69 -13.71 11.10 33.54
C LEU A 69 -14.12 12.55 33.77
N TRP A 70 -13.81 13.12 34.95
CA TRP A 70 -14.08 14.53 35.22
C TRP A 70 -13.30 15.45 34.27
N ARG A 71 -12.02 15.14 34.00
CA ARG A 71 -11.21 15.89 33.02
C ARG A 71 -11.81 15.76 31.62
N LEU A 72 -12.16 14.55 31.18
CA LEU A 72 -12.81 14.34 29.89
C LEU A 72 -14.08 15.18 29.76
N LYS A 73 -14.96 15.16 30.77
CA LYS A 73 -16.17 16.00 30.77
C LYS A 73 -15.86 17.48 30.66
N ARG A 74 -14.85 17.96 31.38
CA ARG A 74 -14.47 19.38 31.37
C ARG A 74 -13.89 19.81 30.03
N GLU A 75 -12.98 19.03 29.45
CA GLU A 75 -12.32 19.38 28.18
C GLU A 75 -13.25 19.19 26.97
N LEU A 76 -14.26 18.32 27.08
CA LEU A 76 -15.32 18.22 26.08
C LEU A 76 -16.37 19.36 26.21
N ALA A 77 -16.24 20.18 27.26
CA ALA A 77 -16.74 21.53 27.55
C ALA A 77 -18.19 21.96 27.23
N ASP A 78 -18.99 21.20 26.48
CA ASP A 78 -20.36 21.62 26.13
C ASP A 78 -21.30 20.45 25.83
N SER A 79 -21.01 19.29 26.43
CA SER A 79 -21.74 18.07 26.13
C SER A 79 -21.93 17.18 27.36
N ASP A 80 -22.96 17.52 28.14
CA ASP A 80 -23.78 16.48 28.79
C ASP A 80 -24.27 15.42 27.75
N SER A 81 -24.07 15.66 26.45
CA SER A 81 -24.35 14.78 25.32
C SER A 81 -23.20 13.86 24.87
N CYS A 82 -21.92 14.03 25.25
CA CYS A 82 -20.83 13.20 24.68
C CYS A 82 -20.38 12.08 25.61
N LEU A 83 -20.65 12.18 26.91
CA LEU A 83 -20.21 11.18 27.87
C LEU A 83 -21.30 10.88 28.90
N ASP A 84 -22.03 9.79 28.68
CA ASP A 84 -22.95 9.28 29.68
C ASP A 84 -22.17 8.63 30.81
N THR A 85 -22.37 9.17 32.01
CA THR A 85 -21.93 8.56 33.26
C THR A 85 -23.15 8.33 34.13
N SER A 86 -24.07 7.48 33.68
CA SER A 86 -25.33 7.21 34.37
C SER A 86 -25.11 6.83 35.84
N SER A 87 -26.11 7.16 36.66
CA SER A 87 -26.16 6.86 38.09
C SER A 87 -26.07 5.35 38.39
N TYR A 88 -26.37 4.49 37.41
CA TYR A 88 -26.27 3.03 37.49
C TYR A 88 -24.85 2.48 37.23
N GLY A 89 -23.84 3.34 37.04
CA GLY A 89 -22.42 2.96 37.06
C GLY A 89 -21.79 2.62 35.71
N GLY A 90 -22.50 2.88 34.61
CA GLY A 90 -21.97 2.79 33.24
C GLY A 90 -21.22 4.05 32.82
N VAL A 91 -20.27 3.88 31.90
CA VAL A 91 -19.56 4.94 31.21
C VAL A 91 -19.62 4.63 29.72
N LYS A 92 -20.10 5.58 28.92
CA LYS A 92 -20.24 5.43 27.48
C LYS A 92 -19.92 6.75 26.78
N PHE A 93 -19.27 6.67 25.62
CA PHE A 93 -19.20 7.80 24.71
C PHE A 93 -20.51 7.91 23.93
N GLU A 94 -21.22 9.01 24.11
CA GLU A 94 -22.50 9.29 23.46
C GLU A 94 -22.33 10.17 22.22
N ASN A 95 -23.32 10.10 21.34
CA ASN A 95 -23.44 10.96 20.16
C ASN A 95 -22.23 10.96 19.23
N LEU A 96 -21.51 9.84 19.09
CA LEU A 96 -20.42 9.74 18.11
C LEU A 96 -20.88 10.02 16.68
N GLN A 97 -22.16 9.83 16.35
CA GLN A 97 -22.69 10.22 15.03
C GLN A 97 -22.56 11.74 14.75
N MET A 98 -22.34 12.56 15.77
CA MET A 98 -22.04 13.99 15.66
C MET A 98 -20.54 14.27 15.56
N HIS A 99 -19.70 13.25 15.66
CA HIS A 99 -18.24 13.33 15.65
C HIS A 99 -17.67 12.46 14.53
N TRP A 100 -16.44 12.74 14.13
CA TRP A 100 -15.75 11.96 13.13
C TRP A 100 -14.58 11.23 13.76
N VAL A 101 -14.46 9.93 13.49
CA VAL A 101 -13.35 9.09 13.95
C VAL A 101 -12.79 8.34 12.76
N ASP A 102 -11.52 8.50 12.48
CA ASP A 102 -10.85 7.86 11.34
C ASP A 102 -10.95 6.33 11.37
N ALA A 103 -10.73 5.69 12.52
CA ALA A 103 -10.79 4.23 12.69
C ALA A 103 -12.20 3.68 12.43
N VAL A 104 -13.23 4.38 12.92
CA VAL A 104 -14.64 3.99 12.70
C VAL A 104 -15.03 4.24 11.24
N ALA A 105 -14.58 5.35 10.65
CA ALA A 105 -14.83 5.67 9.24
C ALA A 105 -14.14 4.66 8.30
N PHE A 106 -12.89 4.29 8.60
CA PHE A 106 -12.13 3.25 7.93
C PHE A 106 -12.88 1.93 7.98
N GLU A 107 -13.23 1.45 9.18
CA GLU A 107 -13.88 0.16 9.36
C GLU A 107 -15.24 0.12 8.65
N LYS A 108 -16.05 1.19 8.76
CA LYS A 108 -17.34 1.28 8.08
C LYS A 108 -17.19 1.18 6.56
N LYS A 109 -16.29 1.95 5.95
CA LYS A 109 -16.05 1.91 4.50
C LYS A 109 -15.51 0.55 4.06
N ALA A 110 -14.54 0.02 4.80
CA ALA A 110 -13.93 -1.29 4.53
C ALA A 110 -14.95 -2.43 4.56
N VAL A 111 -15.77 -2.51 5.61
CA VAL A 111 -16.77 -3.57 5.77
C VAL A 111 -17.85 -3.48 4.70
N LEU A 112 -18.36 -2.28 4.40
CA LEU A 112 -19.38 -2.08 3.37
C LEU A 112 -18.90 -2.60 2.00
N ALA A 113 -17.69 -2.25 1.60
CA ALA A 113 -17.15 -2.67 0.31
C ALA A 113 -16.71 -4.14 0.31
N LEU A 114 -16.08 -4.65 1.38
CA LEU A 114 -15.60 -6.04 1.44
C LEU A 114 -16.73 -7.08 1.48
N ASN A 115 -17.92 -6.70 1.91
CA ASN A 115 -19.11 -7.55 1.88
C ASN A 115 -19.62 -7.81 0.45
N GLN A 116 -19.16 -7.05 -0.54
CA GLN A 116 -19.47 -7.32 -1.94
C GLN A 116 -18.50 -8.37 -2.53
N PRO A 117 -19.00 -9.37 -3.26
CA PRO A 117 -18.16 -10.26 -4.07
C PRO A 117 -17.30 -9.47 -5.08
N VAL A 118 -16.07 -9.92 -5.36
CA VAL A 118 -15.18 -9.25 -6.33
C VAL A 118 -15.83 -9.12 -7.70
N SER A 119 -16.59 -10.15 -8.11
CA SER A 119 -17.26 -10.22 -9.41
C SER A 119 -18.42 -9.23 -9.59
N THR A 120 -18.95 -8.69 -8.49
CA THR A 120 -20.09 -7.77 -8.50
C THR A 120 -19.73 -6.37 -8.03
N MET A 121 -18.45 -6.11 -7.71
CA MET A 121 -17.99 -4.80 -7.28
C MET A 121 -18.15 -3.78 -8.42
N ASP A 122 -18.84 -2.70 -8.10
CA ASP A 122 -18.94 -1.55 -9.00
C ASP A 122 -17.81 -0.53 -8.73
N TYR A 123 -17.85 0.60 -9.44
CA TYR A 123 -16.90 1.69 -9.23
C TYR A 123 -16.97 2.28 -7.81
N ASN A 124 -18.15 2.35 -7.20
CA ASN A 124 -18.36 2.93 -5.88
C ASN A 124 -17.75 2.05 -4.79
N ASP A 125 -17.88 0.73 -4.89
CA ASP A 125 -17.27 -0.21 -3.96
C ASP A 125 -15.74 -0.08 -3.94
N ILE A 126 -15.14 0.10 -5.13
CA ILE A 126 -13.70 0.32 -5.26
C ILE A 126 -13.30 1.67 -4.70
N LEU A 127 -14.05 2.73 -5.00
CA LEU A 127 -13.79 4.05 -4.43
C LEU A 127 -13.84 4.03 -2.89
N LEU A 128 -14.83 3.33 -2.31
CA LEU A 128 -14.93 3.15 -0.86
C LEU A 128 -13.71 2.43 -0.27
N LEU A 129 -13.17 1.41 -0.96
CA LEU A 129 -11.94 0.74 -0.54
C LEU A 129 -10.73 1.67 -0.64
N GLU A 130 -10.58 2.41 -1.74
CA GLU A 130 -9.47 3.36 -1.90
C GLU A 130 -9.50 4.40 -0.78
N GLU A 131 -10.66 5.01 -0.51
CA GLU A 131 -10.87 5.95 0.59
C GLU A 131 -10.60 5.33 1.95
N ALA A 132 -11.05 4.09 2.20
CA ALA A 132 -10.75 3.38 3.44
C ALA A 132 -9.23 3.24 3.63
N THR A 133 -8.50 2.80 2.61
CA THR A 133 -7.05 2.62 2.72
C THR A 133 -6.26 3.93 2.89
N GLN A 134 -6.84 5.09 2.55
CA GLN A 134 -6.24 6.41 2.80
C GLN A 134 -6.43 6.90 4.24
N LEU A 135 -7.47 6.40 4.94
CA LEU A 135 -7.70 6.70 6.35
C LEU A 135 -6.72 5.94 7.26
N TYR A 136 -6.24 4.77 6.82
CA TYR A 136 -5.22 4.00 7.52
C TYR A 136 -3.82 4.60 7.28
N ARG A 137 -3.42 5.52 8.15
CA ARG A 137 -2.15 6.27 8.05
C ARG A 137 -1.02 5.72 8.91
N GLY A 138 -1.36 4.95 9.93
CA GLY A 138 -0.43 4.37 10.90
C GLY A 138 -1.11 3.30 11.74
N GLN A 139 -0.36 2.67 12.64
CA GLN A 139 -0.94 1.71 13.58
C GLN A 139 -1.86 2.45 14.56
N LEU A 140 -2.90 1.78 15.04
CA LEU A 140 -3.82 2.37 16.01
C LEU A 140 -3.06 2.82 17.27
N LEU A 141 -3.07 4.12 17.58
CA LEU A 141 -2.50 4.72 18.79
C LEU A 141 -1.03 4.35 19.00
N GLU A 142 -0.12 4.67 18.06
CA GLU A 142 1.25 4.11 17.95
C GLU A 142 2.06 4.07 19.27
N ASP A 143 1.94 5.08 20.12
CA ASP A 143 2.64 5.20 21.41
C ASP A 143 2.03 4.39 22.56
N TYR A 144 0.89 3.72 22.36
CA TYR A 144 0.15 2.99 23.40
C TYR A 144 0.31 1.48 23.28
N TYR A 145 0.75 0.83 24.37
CA TYR A 145 1.03 -0.61 24.41
C TYR A 145 0.07 -1.40 25.31
N ASP A 146 -1.07 -0.80 25.69
CA ASP A 146 -2.09 -1.51 26.44
C ASP A 146 -2.60 -2.73 25.65
N GLU A 147 -2.91 -3.84 26.34
CA GLU A 147 -3.32 -5.10 25.69
C GLU A 147 -4.51 -4.94 24.73
N TRP A 148 -5.48 -4.08 25.09
CA TRP A 148 -6.64 -3.80 24.24
C TRP A 148 -6.24 -3.06 22.95
N VAL A 149 -5.20 -2.20 23.00
CA VAL A 149 -4.68 -1.50 21.82
C VAL A 149 -4.03 -2.50 20.89
N LEU A 150 -3.20 -3.41 21.41
CA LEU A 150 -2.54 -4.43 20.60
C LEU A 150 -3.55 -5.35 19.89
N GLN A 151 -4.62 -5.75 20.58
CA GLN A 151 -5.71 -6.54 20.00
C GLN A 151 -6.43 -5.79 18.87
N GLU A 152 -6.78 -4.52 19.08
CA GLU A 152 -7.46 -3.72 18.06
C GLU A 152 -6.53 -3.35 16.90
N ARG A 153 -5.24 -3.11 17.15
CA ARG A 153 -4.21 -2.93 16.10
C ARG A 153 -4.20 -4.13 15.17
N GLU A 154 -4.07 -5.33 15.71
CA GLU A 154 -4.02 -6.55 14.90
C GLU A 154 -5.31 -6.72 14.08
N ARG A 155 -6.47 -6.52 14.71
CA ARG A 155 -7.77 -6.61 14.04
C ARG A 155 -7.90 -5.62 12.87
N LEU A 156 -7.52 -4.36 13.08
CA LEU A 156 -7.57 -3.31 12.07
C LEU A 156 -6.51 -3.52 10.98
N ASN A 157 -5.34 -4.02 11.33
CA ASN A 157 -4.28 -4.35 10.39
C ASN A 157 -4.72 -5.48 9.43
N LEU A 158 -5.31 -6.54 9.96
CA LEU A 158 -5.90 -7.61 9.14
C LEU A 158 -7.03 -7.11 8.23
N LEU A 159 -7.84 -6.14 8.71
CA LEU A 159 -8.85 -5.50 7.85
C LEU A 159 -8.21 -4.68 6.73
N TYR A 160 -7.15 -3.92 7.04
CA TYR A 160 -6.41 -3.11 6.08
C TYR A 160 -5.76 -3.97 4.99
N LEU A 161 -5.06 -5.05 5.37
CA LEU A 161 -4.49 -6.02 4.44
C LEU A 161 -5.56 -6.64 3.53
N ARG A 162 -6.75 -6.95 4.06
CA ARG A 162 -7.87 -7.44 3.23
C ARG A 162 -8.36 -6.40 2.22
N CYS A 163 -8.43 -5.12 2.59
CA CYS A 163 -8.75 -4.03 1.67
C CYS A 163 -7.72 -3.91 0.55
N LEU A 164 -6.42 -3.87 0.91
CA LEU A 164 -5.33 -3.79 -0.08
C LEU A 164 -5.32 -4.99 -1.03
N GLY A 165 -5.45 -6.21 -0.49
CA GLY A 165 -5.51 -7.44 -1.30
C GLY A 165 -6.74 -7.51 -2.20
N ARG A 166 -7.85 -6.84 -1.82
CA ARG A 166 -9.03 -6.69 -2.69
C ARG A 166 -8.75 -5.71 -3.83
N LEU A 167 -8.19 -4.54 -3.54
CA LEU A 167 -7.82 -3.54 -4.54
C LEU A 167 -6.78 -4.09 -5.53
N MET A 168 -5.76 -4.79 -5.05
CA MET A 168 -4.74 -5.41 -5.89
C MET A 168 -5.35 -6.40 -6.89
N ARG A 169 -6.26 -7.29 -6.42
CA ARG A 169 -6.96 -8.25 -7.30
C ARG A 169 -7.90 -7.58 -8.29
N TYR A 170 -8.61 -6.54 -7.88
CA TYR A 170 -9.47 -5.77 -8.77
C TYR A 170 -8.65 -5.15 -9.91
N TYR A 171 -7.55 -4.44 -9.59
CA TYR A 171 -6.72 -3.79 -10.60
C TYR A 171 -5.94 -4.77 -11.48
N ARG A 172 -5.61 -5.97 -10.95
CA ARG A 172 -5.13 -7.08 -11.78
C ARG A 172 -6.16 -7.47 -12.85
N GLY A 173 -7.43 -7.61 -12.48
CA GLY A 173 -8.51 -7.96 -13.42
C GLY A 173 -8.76 -6.90 -14.48
N GLN A 174 -8.49 -5.64 -14.17
CA GLN A 174 -8.58 -4.51 -15.11
C GLN A 174 -7.29 -4.28 -15.91
N GLU A 175 -6.27 -5.14 -15.75
CA GLU A 175 -4.94 -4.97 -16.34
C GLU A 175 -4.27 -3.62 -15.99
N ASN A 176 -4.69 -2.97 -14.90
CA ASN A 176 -4.08 -1.75 -14.39
C ASN A 176 -2.91 -2.13 -13.49
N TRP A 177 -1.79 -2.52 -14.12
CA TRP A 177 -0.60 -3.00 -13.43
C TRP A 177 -0.01 -1.95 -12.48
N ALA A 178 -0.08 -0.66 -12.83
CA ALA A 178 0.44 0.43 -11.99
C ALA A 178 -0.26 0.50 -10.63
N LYS A 179 -1.60 0.47 -10.60
CA LYS A 179 -2.35 0.42 -9.34
C LYS A 179 -2.18 -0.92 -8.62
N GLY A 180 -2.11 -2.04 -9.36
CA GLY A 180 -1.79 -3.35 -8.78
C GLY A 180 -0.47 -3.35 -8.02
N ILE A 181 0.58 -2.75 -8.60
CA ILE A 181 1.90 -2.59 -7.99
C ILE A 181 1.80 -1.72 -6.73
N LEU A 182 1.13 -0.56 -6.80
CA LEU A 182 0.95 0.33 -5.66
C LEU A 182 0.35 -0.39 -4.44
N TYR A 183 -0.73 -1.15 -4.65
CA TYR A 183 -1.39 -1.83 -3.54
C TYR A 183 -0.61 -3.06 -3.06
N GLY A 184 0.06 -3.79 -3.95
CA GLY A 184 0.94 -4.90 -3.55
C GLY A 184 2.14 -4.42 -2.72
N GLN A 185 2.75 -3.29 -3.08
CA GLN A 185 3.83 -2.68 -2.29
C GLN A 185 3.35 -2.25 -0.90
N LYS A 186 2.13 -1.69 -0.79
CA LYS A 186 1.54 -1.38 0.52
C LYS A 186 1.32 -2.62 1.38
N ILE A 187 0.95 -3.77 0.78
CA ILE A 187 0.84 -5.03 1.53
C ILE A 187 2.23 -5.43 2.06
N LEU A 188 3.26 -5.41 1.22
CA LEU A 188 4.61 -5.81 1.63
C LEU A 188 5.27 -4.84 2.61
N LEU A 189 4.85 -3.58 2.68
CA LEU A 189 5.27 -2.65 3.72
C LEU A 189 4.79 -3.10 5.11
N VAL A 190 3.62 -3.72 5.16
CA VAL A 190 2.99 -4.18 6.41
C VAL A 190 3.43 -5.60 6.75
N ASP A 191 3.47 -6.48 5.75
CA ASP A 191 3.83 -7.89 5.90
C ASP A 191 4.78 -8.30 4.75
N PRO A 192 6.09 -8.11 4.94
CA PRO A 192 7.11 -8.46 3.95
C PRO A 192 7.20 -9.95 3.63
N LEU A 193 6.63 -10.83 4.46
CA LEU A 193 6.76 -12.28 4.29
C LEU A 193 5.72 -12.89 3.35
N GLN A 194 4.82 -12.08 2.77
CA GLN A 194 3.80 -12.57 1.84
C GLN A 194 4.36 -12.88 0.46
N GLU A 195 5.02 -14.03 0.32
CA GLU A 195 5.63 -14.46 -0.95
C GLU A 195 4.65 -14.44 -2.14
N GLN A 196 3.38 -14.81 -1.94
CA GLN A 196 2.35 -14.71 -2.98
C GLN A 196 2.23 -13.28 -3.53
N VAL A 197 2.35 -12.24 -2.70
CA VAL A 197 2.27 -10.84 -3.11
C VAL A 197 3.53 -10.43 -3.87
N HIS A 198 4.73 -10.86 -3.45
CA HIS A 198 5.96 -10.69 -4.24
C HIS A 198 5.79 -11.29 -5.65
N ARG A 199 5.25 -12.50 -5.72
CA ARG A 199 5.00 -13.20 -6.99
C ARG A 199 4.01 -12.46 -7.89
N GLU A 200 2.95 -11.88 -7.34
CA GLU A 200 2.03 -11.03 -8.10
C GLU A 200 2.71 -9.75 -8.61
N LEU A 201 3.52 -9.08 -7.77
CA LEU A 201 4.29 -7.90 -8.16
C LEU A 201 5.30 -8.21 -9.28
N MET A 202 5.99 -9.35 -9.22
CA MET A 202 6.87 -9.82 -10.30
C MET A 202 6.09 -9.91 -11.63
N GLN A 203 4.88 -10.49 -11.59
CA GLN A 203 4.04 -10.60 -12.78
C GLN A 203 3.54 -9.23 -13.28
N PHE A 204 3.13 -8.34 -12.38
CA PHE A 204 2.70 -6.99 -12.76
C PHE A 204 3.84 -6.19 -13.40
N HIS A 205 5.05 -6.23 -12.83
CA HIS A 205 6.21 -5.60 -13.43
C HIS A 205 6.53 -6.16 -14.82
N LEU A 206 6.46 -7.49 -15.00
CA LEU A 206 6.64 -8.10 -16.32
C LEU A 206 5.59 -7.64 -17.34
N LYS A 207 4.31 -7.62 -16.93
CA LYS A 207 3.20 -7.16 -17.79
C LYS A 207 3.29 -5.67 -18.11
N ASN A 208 3.90 -4.88 -17.23
CA ASN A 208 4.17 -3.47 -17.41
C ASN A 208 5.50 -3.19 -18.15
N GLY A 209 6.18 -4.22 -18.68
CA GLY A 209 7.46 -4.10 -19.40
C GLY A 209 8.69 -3.80 -18.52
N GLN A 210 8.52 -3.81 -17.20
CA GLN A 210 9.53 -3.44 -16.20
C GLN A 210 10.30 -4.68 -15.70
N ARG A 211 10.98 -5.38 -16.62
CA ARG A 211 11.64 -6.65 -16.29
C ARG A 211 12.70 -6.53 -15.19
N SER A 212 13.49 -5.45 -15.18
CA SER A 212 14.49 -5.21 -14.14
C SER A 212 13.87 -5.12 -12.74
N LEU A 213 12.73 -4.45 -12.61
CA LEU A 213 12.00 -4.35 -11.35
C LEU A 213 11.42 -5.70 -10.92
N ALA A 214 10.96 -6.53 -11.86
CA ALA A 214 10.51 -7.89 -11.55
C ALA A 214 11.64 -8.76 -10.97
N MET A 215 12.88 -8.59 -11.44
CA MET A 215 14.05 -9.28 -10.89
C MET A 215 14.42 -8.77 -9.50
N GLN A 216 14.45 -7.46 -9.31
CA GLN A 216 14.68 -6.86 -7.99
C GLN A 216 13.64 -7.31 -6.97
N GLN A 217 12.37 -7.45 -7.38
CA GLN A 217 11.30 -7.95 -6.52
C GLN A 217 11.54 -9.40 -6.06
N TYR A 218 12.08 -10.25 -6.94
CA TYR A 218 12.47 -11.61 -6.59
C TYR A 218 13.64 -11.61 -5.60
N ASP A 219 14.68 -10.82 -5.86
CA ASP A 219 15.84 -10.74 -4.99
C ASP A 219 15.44 -10.25 -3.59
N PHE A 220 14.56 -9.25 -3.51
CA PHE A 220 14.00 -8.76 -2.26
C PHE A 220 13.17 -9.86 -1.55
N CYS A 221 12.34 -10.61 -2.28
CA CYS A 221 11.59 -11.73 -1.72
C CYS A 221 12.51 -12.78 -1.10
N ARG A 222 13.53 -13.21 -1.86
CA ARG A 222 14.50 -14.20 -1.40
C ARG A 222 15.25 -13.70 -0.16
N GLN A 223 15.67 -12.44 -0.16
CA GLN A 223 16.39 -11.87 0.96
C GLN A 223 15.53 -11.85 2.23
N VAL A 224 14.30 -11.32 2.16
CA VAL A 224 13.41 -11.24 3.32
C VAL A 224 13.06 -12.62 3.87
N LEU A 225 12.74 -13.60 3.01
CA LEU A 225 12.46 -14.97 3.45
C LEU A 225 13.67 -15.65 4.09
N HIS A 226 14.87 -15.39 3.56
CA HIS A 226 16.10 -15.93 4.11
C HIS A 226 16.44 -15.30 5.47
N ASP A 227 16.40 -13.96 5.56
CA ASP A 227 16.79 -13.21 6.74
C ASP A 227 15.86 -13.51 7.94
N ASP A 228 14.55 -13.59 7.71
CA ASP A 228 13.56 -13.73 8.79
C ASP A 228 13.18 -15.19 9.09
N LEU A 229 13.19 -16.08 8.10
CA LEU A 229 12.72 -17.47 8.23
C LEU A 229 13.78 -18.52 7.89
N GLY A 230 14.92 -18.14 7.29
CA GLY A 230 15.97 -19.08 6.86
C GLY A 230 15.54 -20.01 5.73
N ILE A 231 14.53 -19.63 4.93
CA ILE A 231 14.00 -20.45 3.83
C ILE A 231 14.23 -19.78 2.47
N GLU A 232 14.24 -20.61 1.42
CA GLU A 232 14.24 -20.14 0.03
C GLU A 232 12.81 -19.90 -0.47
N PRO A 233 12.61 -19.05 -1.50
CA PRO A 233 11.33 -18.89 -2.16
C PRO A 233 10.76 -20.22 -2.66
N MET A 234 9.44 -20.36 -2.62
CA MET A 234 8.71 -21.50 -3.17
C MET A 234 8.99 -21.69 -4.68
N GLU A 235 8.85 -22.94 -5.15
CA GLU A 235 9.11 -23.31 -6.54
C GLU A 235 8.31 -22.48 -7.55
N GLU A 236 7.05 -22.14 -7.25
CA GLU A 236 6.20 -21.31 -8.11
C GLU A 236 6.82 -19.93 -8.36
N THR A 237 7.51 -19.36 -7.37
CA THR A 237 8.20 -18.08 -7.48
C THR A 237 9.51 -18.24 -8.24
N GLN A 238 10.28 -19.29 -7.94
CA GLN A 238 11.52 -19.58 -8.66
C GLN A 238 11.30 -19.85 -10.15
N VAL A 239 10.21 -20.54 -10.52
CA VAL A 239 9.86 -20.80 -11.93
C VAL A 239 9.70 -19.49 -12.71
N ILE A 240 9.04 -18.49 -12.13
CA ILE A 240 8.86 -17.18 -12.78
C ILE A 240 10.23 -16.52 -12.97
N TYR A 241 11.10 -16.57 -11.97
CA TYR A 241 12.46 -16.04 -12.08
C TYR A 241 13.29 -16.76 -13.14
N ARG A 242 13.28 -18.10 -13.18
CA ARG A 242 13.98 -18.89 -14.20
C ARG A 242 13.48 -18.56 -15.61
N HIS A 243 12.17 -18.40 -15.78
CA HIS A 243 11.60 -17.93 -17.05
C HIS A 243 12.09 -16.52 -17.40
N MET A 244 12.19 -15.62 -16.41
CA MET A 244 12.77 -14.29 -16.61
C MET A 244 14.25 -14.32 -17.02
N MET A 245 15.04 -15.24 -16.48
CA MET A 245 16.44 -15.39 -16.90
C MET A 245 16.54 -16.04 -18.30
N GLY A 246 15.69 -17.02 -18.60
CA GLY A 246 15.69 -17.74 -19.88
C GLY A 246 15.46 -16.83 -21.09
N GLN A 247 14.49 -15.90 -21.03
CA GLN A 247 14.26 -15.01 -22.18
C GLN A 247 15.36 -13.95 -22.36
N ILE A 248 16.10 -13.55 -21.30
CA ILE A 248 17.25 -12.65 -21.45
C ILE A 248 18.36 -13.35 -22.23
N HIS A 249 18.68 -14.58 -21.85
CA HIS A 249 19.68 -15.36 -22.57
C HIS A 249 19.26 -15.59 -24.02
N ALA A 250 17.98 -15.87 -24.28
CA ALA A 250 17.46 -16.00 -25.64
C ALA A 250 17.55 -14.69 -26.45
N THR A 251 17.14 -13.55 -25.89
CA THR A 251 17.25 -12.24 -26.59
C THR A 251 18.70 -11.82 -26.82
N ALA A 252 19.58 -12.03 -25.83
CA ALA A 252 21.01 -11.80 -25.99
C ALA A 252 21.61 -12.69 -27.09
N ASN A 253 21.24 -13.98 -27.13
CA ASN A 253 21.69 -14.89 -28.19
C ASN A 253 21.20 -14.45 -29.56
N THR A 254 19.93 -14.07 -29.71
CA THR A 254 19.36 -13.60 -30.99
C THR A 254 20.05 -12.33 -31.47
N VAL A 255 20.30 -11.35 -30.59
CA VAL A 255 21.01 -10.12 -30.94
C VAL A 255 22.47 -10.41 -31.31
N MET A 256 23.13 -11.34 -30.62
CA MET A 256 24.49 -11.77 -30.94
C MET A 256 24.56 -12.51 -32.27
N LEU A 257 23.61 -13.41 -32.56
CA LEU A 257 23.49 -14.12 -33.84
C LEU A 257 23.23 -13.13 -34.98
N TYR A 258 22.28 -12.21 -34.81
CA TYR A 258 21.98 -11.17 -35.80
C TYR A 258 23.18 -10.25 -36.06
N ASN A 259 23.91 -9.84 -35.02
CA ASN A 259 25.12 -9.03 -35.17
C ASN A 259 26.26 -9.81 -35.83
N ALA A 260 26.38 -11.12 -35.56
CA ALA A 260 27.36 -11.99 -36.19
C ALA A 260 27.05 -12.18 -37.69
N GLU A 261 25.80 -12.45 -38.06
CA GLU A 261 25.35 -12.51 -39.46
C GLU A 261 25.59 -11.19 -40.19
N ARG A 262 25.29 -10.05 -39.55
CA ARG A 262 25.53 -8.73 -40.12
C ARG A 262 27.02 -8.44 -40.33
N LYS A 263 27.89 -8.81 -39.38
CA LYS A 263 29.35 -8.72 -39.53
C LYS A 263 29.88 -9.62 -40.64
N LEU A 264 29.29 -10.79 -40.85
CA LEU A 264 29.66 -11.70 -41.94
C LEU A 264 29.22 -11.17 -43.32
N ALA A 265 28.13 -10.42 -43.39
CA ALA A 265 27.62 -9.80 -44.62
C ALA A 265 28.32 -8.48 -45.01
N GLU A 266 28.98 -7.82 -44.06
CA GLU A 266 29.65 -6.51 -44.22
C GLU A 266 30.72 -6.48 -45.33
N PRO A 267 31.61 -7.50 -45.46
CA PRO A 267 32.61 -7.54 -46.53
C PRO A 267 31.98 -7.68 -47.92
N LEU A 268 30.88 -8.43 -48.03
CA LEU A 268 30.15 -8.66 -49.28
C LEU A 268 29.44 -7.39 -49.75
N LEU A 269 28.84 -6.63 -48.83
CA LEU A 269 28.26 -5.33 -49.12
C LEU A 269 29.32 -4.31 -49.56
N GLN A 270 30.48 -4.26 -48.90
CA GLN A 270 31.60 -3.40 -49.31
C GLN A 270 32.14 -3.77 -50.70
N GLN A 271 32.18 -5.05 -51.05
CA GLN A 271 32.56 -5.50 -52.39
C GLN A 271 31.54 -5.06 -53.44
N ILE A 272 30.25 -5.15 -53.14
CA ILE A 272 29.18 -4.67 -54.05
C ILE A 272 29.30 -3.16 -54.26
N ASP A 273 29.49 -2.38 -53.20
CA ASP A 273 29.64 -0.93 -53.28
C ASP A 273 30.87 -0.52 -54.10
N ALA A 274 32.00 -1.22 -53.92
CA ALA A 274 33.22 -1.00 -54.71
C ALA A 274 33.02 -1.29 -56.20
N VAL A 275 32.30 -2.36 -56.53
CA VAL A 275 31.95 -2.71 -57.93
C VAL A 275 31.02 -1.67 -58.53
N MET A 276 30.02 -1.21 -57.78
CA MET A 276 29.08 -0.16 -58.20
C MET A 276 29.79 1.17 -58.48
N LEU A 277 30.70 1.60 -57.59
CA LEU A 277 31.53 2.78 -57.79
C LEU A 277 32.42 2.66 -59.04
N GLY A 278 33.03 1.49 -59.26
CA GLY A 278 33.84 1.24 -60.46
C GLY A 278 33.02 1.33 -61.76
N LEU A 279 31.79 0.81 -61.76
CA LEU A 279 30.87 0.91 -62.90
C LEU A 279 30.47 2.36 -63.19
N ILE A 280 30.21 3.16 -62.16
CA ILE A 280 29.87 4.59 -62.31
C ILE A 280 31.05 5.35 -62.93
N GLN A 281 32.27 5.15 -62.42
CA GLN A 281 33.48 5.79 -62.96
C GLN A 281 33.73 5.40 -64.42
N ALA A 282 33.55 4.13 -64.77
CA ALA A 282 33.69 3.66 -66.15
C ALA A 282 32.66 4.32 -67.09
N GLN A 283 31.41 4.50 -66.62
CA GLN A 283 30.38 5.21 -67.39
C GLN A 283 30.73 6.69 -67.61
N GLU A 284 31.27 7.37 -66.60
CA GLU A 284 31.73 8.77 -66.73
C GLU A 284 32.90 8.91 -67.71
N GLN A 285 33.87 8.00 -67.66
CA GLN A 285 34.98 7.99 -68.63
C GLN A 285 34.49 7.78 -70.07
N LEU A 286 33.57 6.84 -70.29
CA LEU A 286 32.95 6.65 -71.61
C LEU A 286 32.18 7.88 -72.09
N ARG A 287 31.53 8.61 -71.18
CA ARG A 287 30.81 9.85 -71.50
C ARG A 287 31.79 10.95 -71.91
N SER A 288 32.88 11.12 -71.17
CA SER A 288 33.93 12.09 -71.46
C SER A 288 34.63 11.81 -72.80
N ILE A 289 34.93 10.55 -73.10
CA ILE A 289 35.52 10.15 -74.39
C ILE A 289 34.56 10.46 -75.55
N ARG A 290 33.26 10.19 -75.39
CA ARG A 290 32.25 10.54 -76.41
C ARG A 290 32.17 12.05 -76.65
N GLU A 291 32.25 12.86 -75.60
CA GLU A 291 32.25 14.33 -75.70
C GLU A 291 33.52 14.85 -76.40
N GLN A 292 34.69 14.28 -76.10
CA GLN A 292 35.94 14.64 -76.78
C GLN A 292 35.94 14.28 -78.26
N VAL A 293 35.40 13.11 -78.63
CA VAL A 293 35.26 12.71 -80.04
C VAL A 293 34.29 13.63 -80.79
N MET A 294 33.18 14.03 -80.16
CA MET A 294 32.21 14.98 -80.73
C MET A 294 32.78 16.38 -80.95
N LEU A 295 33.68 16.86 -80.09
CA LEU A 295 34.32 18.18 -80.20
C LEU A 295 35.49 18.22 -81.20
N SER A 296 35.93 17.06 -81.69
CA SER A 296 37.04 16.91 -82.64
C SER A 296 36.60 16.70 -84.10
N GLN A 297 35.29 16.80 -84.37
CA GLN A 297 34.66 16.80 -85.70
C GLN A 297 34.09 18.17 -86.03
#